data_AF-A0A928KIC0-F1
#
_entry.id   AF-A0A928KIC0-F1
#
_cell.length_a   1.000
_cell.length_b   1.000
_cell.length_c   1.000
_cell.angle_alpha   90.00
_cell.angle_beta   90.00
_cell.angle_gamma   90.00
#
_symmetry.space_group_name_H-M   'P 1'
#
loop_
_entity.id
_entity.type
_entity.pdbx_description
1 polymer ?
#
loop_
_entity_poly.entity_id
_entity_poly.type
_entity_poly.pdbx_seq_one_letter_code
_entity_poly.pdbx_strand_id
1 'polypeptide(L)'
;MMRIRYHHLMCIPRFRGEGYSAAFCRNMAEIQERIKHEPYELVDTADDICQHCPNLTDGICADEEKVNRYDGAVRKALDAGIDFTPHIICPDCKWFSICSRT
;
A
#
# COMPACT_ATOMS: atom_id res chain seq x y z
N MET A 1 2.58 0.15 -17.46
CA MET A 1 2.24 1.22 -16.51
C MET A 1 1.89 0.56 -15.20
N MET A 2 2.51 0.95 -14.10
CA MET A 2 2.28 0.28 -12.81
C MET A 2 0.92 0.61 -12.24
N ARG A 3 0.32 -0.33 -11.53
CA ARG A 3 -0.89 -0.13 -10.73
C ARG A 3 -0.48 -0.02 -9.27
N ILE A 4 -0.89 1.05 -8.61
CA ILE A 4 -0.64 1.29 -7.19
C ILE A 4 -1.98 1.54 -6.49
N ARG A 5 -2.31 0.69 -5.52
CA ARG A 5 -3.51 0.82 -4.71
C ARG A 5 -3.36 2.01 -3.77
N TYR A 6 -4.40 2.82 -3.60
CA TYR A 6 -4.34 4.08 -2.85
C TYR A 6 -3.60 3.97 -1.51
N HIS A 7 -3.95 2.99 -0.67
CA HIS A 7 -3.29 2.88 0.64
C HIS A 7 -1.79 2.54 0.57
N HIS A 8 -1.31 1.91 -0.51
CA HIS A 8 0.11 1.59 -0.68
C HIS A 8 1.00 2.82 -0.87
N LEU A 9 0.43 3.98 -1.23
CA LEU A 9 1.16 5.26 -1.21
C LEU A 9 1.75 5.58 0.18
N MET A 10 1.15 5.07 1.25
CA MET A 10 1.71 5.20 2.60
C MET A 10 2.80 4.16 2.89
N CYS A 11 2.66 2.95 2.34
CA CYS A 11 3.52 1.81 2.61
C CYS A 11 4.86 1.91 1.87
N ILE A 12 4.84 2.29 0.59
CA ILE A 12 6.03 2.38 -0.29
C ILE A 12 7.15 3.23 0.32
N PRO A 13 6.94 4.50 0.74
CA PRO A 13 8.01 5.32 1.31
C PRO A 13 8.48 4.84 2.70
N ARG A 14 7.75 3.93 3.34
CA ARG A 14 8.03 3.44 4.70
C ARG A 14 8.52 1.99 4.72
N PHE A 15 8.70 1.37 3.55
CA PHE A 15 9.16 0.01 3.45
C PHE A 15 10.61 -0.13 3.93
N ARG A 16 10.87 -1.14 4.77
CA ARG A 16 12.18 -1.38 5.44
C ARG A 16 12.71 -2.81 5.23
N GLY A 17 12.23 -3.52 4.21
CA GLY A 17 12.58 -4.93 3.99
C GLY A 17 11.75 -5.92 4.80
N GLU A 18 10.78 -5.45 5.60
CA GLU A 18 9.89 -6.26 6.44
C GLU A 18 8.51 -6.41 5.79
N GLY A 19 7.94 -7.61 5.80
CA GLY A 19 6.67 -7.92 5.13
C GLY A 19 6.26 -9.39 5.27
N TYR A 20 5.33 -9.84 4.43
CA TYR A 20 4.73 -11.18 4.54
C TYR A 20 5.68 -12.34 4.22
N SER A 21 6.56 -12.16 3.23
CA SER A 21 7.46 -13.20 2.75
C SER A 21 8.65 -12.57 2.02
N ALA A 22 9.71 -13.34 1.79
CA ALA A 22 10.85 -12.87 1.01
C ALA A 22 10.47 -12.45 -0.42
N ALA A 23 9.51 -13.15 -1.04
CA ALA A 23 9.00 -12.79 -2.37
C ALA A 23 8.24 -11.46 -2.34
N PHE A 24 7.38 -11.26 -1.33
CA PHE A 24 6.69 -9.99 -1.13
C PHE A 24 7.67 -8.83 -0.91
N CYS A 25 8.68 -9.04 -0.06
CA CYS A 25 9.68 -8.00 0.22
C CYS A 25 10.51 -7.64 -1.01
N ARG A 26 10.89 -8.61 -1.85
CA ARG A 26 11.59 -8.33 -3.12
C ARG A 26 10.73 -7.49 -4.06
N ASN A 27 9.48 -7.89 -4.27
CA ASN A 27 8.55 -7.13 -5.12
C ASN A 27 8.33 -5.70 -4.60
N MET A 28 8.13 -5.53 -3.30
CA MET A 28 7.96 -4.21 -2.69
C MET A 28 9.23 -3.34 -2.85
N ALA A 29 10.42 -3.93 -2.74
CA ALA A 29 11.69 -3.22 -2.99
C ALA A 29 11.81 -2.77 -4.45
N GLU A 30 11.47 -3.65 -5.40
CA GLU A 30 11.47 -3.34 -6.82
C GLU A 30 10.47 -2.21 -7.15
N ILE A 31 9.26 -2.28 -6.62
CA ILE A 31 8.23 -1.25 -6.82
C ILE A 31 8.65 0.09 -6.19
N GLN A 32 9.26 0.06 -5.00
CA GLN A 32 9.79 1.27 -4.35
C GLN A 32 10.85 1.98 -5.20
N GLU A 33 11.64 1.24 -5.97
CA GLU A 33 12.62 1.83 -6.90
C GLU A 33 11.93 2.33 -8.18
N ARG A 34 11.08 1.50 -8.79
CA ARG A 34 10.42 1.80 -10.05
C ARG A 34 9.52 3.04 -9.97
N ILE A 35 8.81 3.25 -8.86
CA ILE A 35 7.87 4.38 -8.71
C ILE A 35 8.56 5.75 -8.80
N LYS A 36 9.89 5.82 -8.65
CA LYS A 36 10.67 7.05 -8.79
C LYS A 36 10.88 7.46 -10.25
N HIS A 37 10.76 6.51 -11.17
CA HIS A 37 11.18 6.68 -12.57
C HIS A 37 10.11 6.27 -13.58
N GLU A 38 9.12 5.48 -13.18
CA GLU A 38 8.06 4.97 -14.03
C GLU A 38 6.69 5.57 -13.67
N PRO A 39 5.83 5.85 -14.67
CA PRO A 39 4.46 6.28 -14.42
C PRO A 39 3.61 5.16 -13.80
N TYR A 40 2.67 5.55 -12.94
CA TYR A 40 1.72 4.65 -12.29
C TYR A 40 0.30 5.23 -12.32
N GLU A 41 -0.69 4.33 -12.26
CA GLU A 41 -2.10 4.66 -12.02
C GLU A 41 -2.49 4.31 -10.59
N LEU A 42 -3.36 5.14 -10.01
CA LEU A 42 -3.98 4.85 -8.73
C LEU A 42 -5.24 4.03 -8.92
N VAL A 43 -5.36 2.95 -8.14
CA VAL A 43 -6.46 1.99 -8.23
C VAL A 43 -7.05 1.70 -6.84
N ASP A 44 -8.30 1.24 -6.79
CA ASP A 44 -9.00 0.80 -5.57
C ASP A 44 -9.07 -0.73 -5.44
N THR A 45 -8.53 -1.46 -6.41
CA THR A 45 -8.45 -2.93 -6.38
C THR A 45 -7.03 -3.40 -6.07
N ALA A 46 -6.83 -4.72 -5.96
CA ALA A 46 -5.50 -5.32 -5.94
C ALA A 46 -4.59 -4.76 -7.06
N ASP A 47 -3.31 -4.60 -6.73
CA ASP A 47 -2.32 -3.88 -7.54
C ASP A 47 -1.02 -4.67 -7.71
N ASP A 48 0.03 -4.03 -8.23
CA ASP A 48 1.31 -4.70 -8.51
C ASP A 48 2.03 -5.16 -7.23
N ILE A 49 1.79 -4.53 -6.07
CA ILE A 49 2.34 -4.97 -4.78
C ILE A 49 1.65 -6.25 -4.32
N CYS A 50 0.36 -6.42 -4.62
CA CYS A 50 -0.44 -7.56 -4.20
C CYS A 50 -0.02 -8.91 -4.82
N GLN A 51 0.81 -8.94 -5.87
CA GLN A 51 1.19 -10.17 -6.59
C GLN A 51 1.74 -11.30 -5.71
N HIS A 52 2.40 -10.96 -4.61
CA HIS A 52 2.95 -11.92 -3.65
C HIS A 52 2.31 -11.79 -2.25
N CYS A 53 1.15 -11.16 -2.17
CA CYS A 53 0.41 -11.00 -0.92
C CYS A 53 -0.30 -12.32 -0.58
N PRO A 54 -0.09 -12.90 0.61
CA PRO A 54 -0.77 -14.14 1.00
C PRO A 54 -2.28 -13.94 1.23
N ASN A 55 -2.72 -12.69 1.39
CA ASN A 55 -4.13 -12.37 1.57
C ASN A 55 -4.88 -12.17 0.24
N LEU A 56 -4.19 -12.25 -0.91
CA LEU A 56 -4.83 -12.13 -2.21
C LEU A 56 -5.40 -13.48 -2.65
N THR A 57 -6.73 -13.60 -2.74
CA THR A 57 -7.44 -14.79 -3.23
C THR A 57 -8.40 -14.38 -4.33
N ASP A 58 -8.33 -15.03 -5.50
CA ASP A 58 -9.17 -14.71 -6.67
C ASP A 58 -9.19 -13.22 -7.05
N GLY A 59 -8.05 -12.54 -6.86
CA GLY A 59 -7.90 -11.11 -7.15
C GLY A 59 -8.46 -10.16 -6.09
N ILE A 60 -8.97 -10.68 -4.97
CA ILE A 60 -9.59 -9.92 -3.89
C ILE A 60 -8.79 -10.10 -2.60
N CYS A 61 -8.64 -9.04 -1.80
CA CYS A 61 -7.97 -9.13 -0.50
C CYS A 61 -8.88 -9.82 0.53
N ALA A 62 -8.33 -10.68 1.38
CA ALA A 62 -9.08 -11.27 2.49
C ALA A 62 -9.63 -10.21 3.46
N ASP A 63 -8.98 -9.05 3.57
CA ASP A 63 -9.38 -7.91 4.40
C ASP A 63 -10.03 -6.77 3.57
N GLU A 64 -10.68 -7.09 2.44
CA GLU A 64 -11.12 -6.11 1.42
C GLU A 64 -11.90 -4.91 2.01
N GLU A 65 -12.84 -5.13 2.93
CA GLU A 65 -13.60 -4.06 3.58
C GLU A 65 -12.68 -3.08 4.33
N LYS A 66 -11.72 -3.62 5.09
CA LYS A 66 -10.77 -2.83 5.88
C LYS A 66 -9.83 -2.04 4.97
N VAL A 67 -9.29 -2.65 3.92
CA VAL A 67 -8.39 -1.96 2.99
C VAL A 67 -9.13 -0.93 2.13
N ASN A 68 -10.38 -1.18 1.74
CA ASN A 68 -11.22 -0.19 1.05
C ASN A 68 -11.46 1.07 1.88
N ARG A 69 -11.62 0.93 3.20
CA ARG A 69 -11.69 2.09 4.10
C ARG A 69 -10.41 2.92 4.04
N TYR A 70 -9.24 2.28 4.01
CA TYR A 70 -7.96 2.98 3.90
C TYR A 70 -7.80 3.66 2.54
N ASP A 71 -8.16 2.98 1.45
CA ASP A 71 -8.10 3.52 0.10
C ASP A 71 -8.98 4.76 -0.04
N GLY A 72 -10.22 4.68 0.45
CA GLY A 72 -11.15 5.80 0.44
C GLY A 72 -10.67 6.99 1.27
N ALA A 73 -10.01 6.74 2.40
CA ALA A 73 -9.45 7.80 3.23
C ALA A 73 -8.23 8.48 2.57
N VAL A 74 -7.33 7.71 1.95
CA VAL A 74 -6.21 8.28 1.18
C VAL A 74 -6.70 9.06 -0.03
N ARG A 75 -7.66 8.51 -0.80
CA ARG A 75 -8.25 9.20 -1.94
C ARG A 75 -8.87 10.55 -1.54
N LYS A 76 -9.68 10.56 -0.47
CA LYS A 76 -10.26 11.81 0.06
C LYS A 76 -9.21 12.83 0.49
N ALA A 77 -8.12 12.36 1.13
CA ALA A 77 -7.03 13.25 1.54
C ALA A 77 -6.30 13.85 0.33
N LEU A 78 -6.04 13.05 -0.71
CA LEU A 78 -5.47 13.52 -1.98
C LEU A 78 -6.37 14.53 -2.67
N ASP A 79 -7.66 14.24 -2.81
CA ASP A 79 -8.65 15.14 -3.44
C ASP A 79 -8.76 16.48 -2.68
N ALA A 80 -8.59 16.45 -1.36
CA ALA A 80 -8.61 17.64 -0.52
C ALA A 80 -7.25 18.36 -0.42
N GLY A 81 -6.17 17.79 -0.97
CA GLY A 81 -4.81 18.32 -0.83
C GLY A 81 -4.29 18.32 0.61
N ILE A 82 -4.72 17.34 1.43
CA ILE A 82 -4.35 17.22 2.84
C ILE A 82 -3.37 16.05 3.01
N ASP A 83 -2.37 16.24 3.88
CA ASP A 83 -1.43 15.19 4.25
C ASP A 83 -2.14 14.01 4.92
N PHE A 84 -1.68 12.81 4.57
CA PHE A 84 -2.16 11.56 5.15
C PHE A 84 -0.99 10.77 5.71
N THR A 85 -1.20 10.19 6.89
CA THR A 85 -0.19 9.36 7.57
C THR A 85 -0.81 8.07 8.08
N PRO A 86 0.00 7.02 8.32
CA PRO A 86 -0.50 5.79 8.93
C PRO A 86 -1.24 6.01 10.25
N HIS A 87 -0.86 7.03 11.04
CA HIS A 87 -1.52 7.38 12.31
C HIS A 87 -2.98 7.81 12.11
N ILE A 88 -3.28 8.46 10.99
CA ILE A 88 -4.62 8.96 10.67
C ILE A 88 -5.42 7.89 9.92
N ILE A 89 -4.79 7.23 8.95
CA ILE A 89 -5.50 6.38 8.00
C ILE A 89 -5.65 4.94 8.49
N CYS A 90 -4.59 4.36 9.04
CA CYS A 90 -4.52 2.93 9.34
C CYS A 90 -3.83 2.62 10.68
N PRO A 91 -4.25 3.25 11.80
CA PRO A 91 -3.66 3.00 13.11
C PRO A 91 -3.86 1.55 13.60
N ASP A 92 -4.82 0.83 13.02
CA ASP A 92 -5.14 -0.57 13.27
C ASP A 92 -4.50 -1.54 12.25
N CYS A 93 -3.53 -1.06 11.45
CA CYS A 93 -2.79 -1.91 10.52
C CYS A 93 -1.81 -2.84 11.26
N LYS A 94 -1.72 -4.10 10.84
CA LYS A 94 -0.76 -5.07 11.43
C LYS A 94 0.71 -4.63 11.32
N TRP A 95 1.02 -3.79 10.34
CA TRP A 95 2.36 -3.27 10.07
C TRP A 95 2.56 -1.84 10.61
N PHE A 96 1.58 -1.32 11.37
CA PHE A 96 1.62 0.04 11.88
C PHE A 96 2.91 0.34 12.65
N SER A 97 3.39 -0.60 13.47
CA SER A 97 4.63 -0.46 14.24
C SER A 97 5.91 -0.35 13.41
N ILE A 98 5.89 -0.75 12.13
CA ILE A 98 6.99 -0.53 11.19
C ILE A 98 6.84 0.87 10.60
N CYS A 99 5.62 1.22 10.20
CA CYS A 99 5.29 2.50 9.57
C CYS A 99 5.32 3.70 10.53
N SER A 100 5.24 3.49 11.84
CA SER A 100 5.23 4.54 12.88
C SER A 100 6.63 4.87 13.41
N ARG A 101 7.68 4.17 12.97
CA ARG A 101 9.09 4.41 13.38
C ARG A 101 9.74 5.56 12.60
N THR A 102 8.96 6.46 12.00
CA THR A 102 9.40 7.58 11.16
C THR A 102 8.89 8.87 11.74
#